data_AF-A0A9X2A637-F1
#
_entry.id   AF-A0A9X2A637-F1
#
_cell.length_a   1.000
_cell.length_b   1.000
_cell.length_c   1.000
_cell.angle_alpha   90.00
_cell.angle_beta   90.00
_cell.angle_gamma   90.00
#
_symmetry.space_group_name_H-M   'P 1'
#
loop_
_entity.id
_entity.type
_entity.pdbx_description
1 polymer ?
#
loop_
_entity_poly.entity_id
_entity_poly.type
_entity_poly.pdbx_seq_one_letter_code
_entity_poly.pdbx_strand_id
1 'polypeptide(L)'
;MKDLKQMRKRVFKQMLETRGWKYRSFLRYLRLFKYAAFAPTRGTFLESYYVLMRYLDDIVDGDIPLPEGYQSESEYISEKLRFARNPVNPKDEADHMLLYCFELAELFNENFQEETEDILNSLLFDANRRGKLSVFSKEELEHHFHLLDIQGTIRATLKVFKDDPDKYLILEPLGKACRYQYDIEDIEADLAAGYVNIPQEDCEELGIEKADLMDASSPKIREWLYNHAQDGMELLEKHRNIMPEGNFSLIEKWTFLLVYELPARKVFQKLISETKKLPVNHEKIEFSSK
;
A
#
# COMPACT_ATOMS: atom_id res chain seq x y z
N MET A 1 -26.22 9.92 -1.51
CA MET A 1 -25.64 11.04 -0.71
C MET A 1 -25.68 10.84 0.81
N LYS A 2 -26.78 10.34 1.41
CA LYS A 2 -26.81 10.07 2.87
C LYS A 2 -25.84 8.94 3.24
N ASP A 3 -25.79 7.89 2.43
CA ASP A 3 -24.99 6.68 2.70
C ASP A 3 -23.49 6.95 2.54
N LEU A 4 -23.08 7.70 1.51
CA LEU A 4 -21.70 8.17 1.33
C LEU A 4 -21.16 8.97 2.52
N LYS A 5 -22.00 9.83 3.11
CA LYS A 5 -21.64 10.59 4.30
C LYS A 5 -21.49 9.70 5.54
N GLN A 6 -22.22 8.60 5.60
CA GLN A 6 -22.11 7.62 6.69
C GLN A 6 -20.86 6.77 6.53
N MET A 7 -20.59 6.19 5.35
CA MET A 7 -19.36 5.46 5.05
C MET A 7 -18.13 6.29 5.40
N ARG A 8 -18.05 7.53 4.90
CA ARG A 8 -16.94 8.44 5.21
C ARG A 8 -16.77 8.68 6.71
N LYS A 9 -17.87 8.83 7.45
CA LYS A 9 -17.80 9.00 8.91
C LYS A 9 -17.32 7.73 9.59
N ARG A 10 -17.78 6.54 9.16
CA ARG A 10 -17.35 5.25 9.72
C ARG A 10 -15.85 5.04 9.48
N VAL A 11 -15.40 5.16 8.24
CA VAL A 11 -13.99 5.04 7.84
C VAL A 11 -13.14 6.04 8.63
N PHE A 12 -13.45 7.34 8.61
CA PHE A 12 -12.66 8.32 9.37
C PHE A 12 -12.68 8.08 10.88
N LYS A 13 -13.79 7.61 11.46
CA LYS A 13 -13.86 7.30 12.89
C LYS A 13 -12.95 6.12 13.22
N GLN A 14 -13.07 5.02 12.48
CA GLN A 14 -12.25 3.83 12.65
C GLN A 14 -10.77 4.16 12.52
N MET A 15 -10.37 4.88 11.48
CA MET A 15 -8.97 5.27 11.26
C MET A 15 -8.39 6.12 12.39
N LEU A 16 -9.21 7.00 12.99
CA LEU A 16 -8.81 7.80 14.16
C LEU A 16 -8.69 6.95 15.43
N GLU A 17 -9.45 5.86 15.52
CA GLU A 17 -9.44 4.91 16.64
C GLU A 17 -8.29 3.89 16.53
N THR A 18 -8.01 3.38 15.33
CA THR A 18 -7.04 2.29 15.11
C THR A 18 -5.61 2.76 14.82
N ARG A 19 -5.40 3.90 14.13
CA ARG A 19 -4.06 4.29 13.60
C ARG A 19 -3.52 5.67 14.03
N GLY A 20 -3.96 6.20 15.18
CA GLY A 20 -3.22 7.21 15.98
C GLY A 20 -2.87 8.55 15.30
N TRP A 21 -1.67 9.10 15.60
CA TRP A 21 -1.22 10.44 15.16
C TRP A 21 -0.79 10.52 13.69
N LYS A 22 -0.20 9.45 13.13
CA LYS A 22 0.21 9.36 11.71
C LYS A 22 -0.98 9.71 10.79
N TYR A 23 -2.16 9.18 11.11
CA TYR A 23 -3.37 9.41 10.32
C TYR A 23 -4.03 10.77 10.50
N ARG A 24 -3.92 11.37 11.69
CA ARG A 24 -4.37 12.76 11.90
C ARG A 24 -3.59 13.72 11.02
N SER A 25 -2.30 13.48 10.81
CA SER A 25 -1.46 14.24 9.88
C SER A 25 -1.87 13.98 8.43
N PHE A 26 -2.04 12.71 8.01
CA PHE A 26 -2.53 12.39 6.66
C PHE A 26 -3.89 13.03 6.34
N LEU A 27 -4.89 12.91 7.21
CA LEU A 27 -6.21 13.53 7.02
C LEU A 27 -6.14 15.07 7.02
N ARG A 28 -5.18 15.66 7.74
CA ARG A 28 -4.90 17.10 7.67
C ARG A 28 -4.29 17.48 6.33
N TYR A 29 -3.36 16.69 5.78
CA TYR A 29 -2.81 16.90 4.44
C TYR A 29 -3.86 16.68 3.36
N LEU A 30 -4.68 15.63 3.44
CA LEU A 30 -5.79 15.38 2.52
C LEU A 30 -6.78 16.56 2.48
N ARG A 31 -7.12 17.10 3.66
CA ARG A 31 -7.93 18.33 3.78
C ARG A 31 -7.17 19.54 3.25
N LEU A 32 -5.89 19.69 3.54
CA LEU A 32 -5.06 20.77 3.02
C LEU A 32 -5.04 20.73 1.50
N PHE A 33 -4.81 19.58 0.86
CA PHE A 33 -4.86 19.40 -0.60
C PHE A 33 -6.24 19.69 -1.17
N LYS A 34 -7.32 19.27 -0.48
CA LYS A 34 -8.69 19.62 -0.87
C LYS A 34 -8.90 21.14 -0.97
N TYR A 35 -8.32 21.91 -0.06
CA TYR A 35 -8.48 23.36 -0.02
C TYR A 35 -7.36 24.13 -0.78
N ALA A 36 -6.17 23.54 -0.91
CA ALA A 36 -5.01 24.15 -1.55
C ALA A 36 -4.98 23.93 -3.06
N ALA A 37 -5.64 22.89 -3.58
CA ALA A 37 -5.68 22.62 -5.02
C ALA A 37 -6.49 23.64 -5.84
N PHE A 38 -7.15 24.63 -5.20
CA PHE A 38 -8.09 25.57 -5.83
C PHE A 38 -9.13 24.91 -6.77
N ALA A 39 -9.34 23.60 -6.59
CA ALA A 39 -10.17 22.75 -7.42
C ALA A 39 -11.04 21.87 -6.50
N PRO A 40 -12.16 22.42 -5.98
CA PRO A 40 -13.00 21.74 -4.99
C PRO A 40 -13.47 20.35 -5.43
N THR A 41 -13.70 20.15 -6.72
CA THR A 41 -14.09 18.86 -7.30
C THR A 41 -13.00 17.81 -7.15
N ARG A 42 -11.75 18.13 -7.55
CA ARG A 42 -10.58 17.25 -7.38
C ARG A 42 -10.33 16.89 -5.93
N GLY A 43 -10.42 17.88 -5.05
CA GLY A 43 -10.28 17.66 -3.61
C GLY A 43 -11.36 16.75 -3.02
N THR A 44 -12.59 16.85 -3.53
CA THR A 44 -13.70 15.97 -3.11
C THR A 44 -13.55 14.58 -3.69
N PHE A 45 -13.09 14.46 -4.94
CA PHE A 45 -12.72 13.18 -5.55
C PHE A 45 -11.65 12.49 -4.74
N LEU A 46 -10.51 13.15 -4.47
CA LEU A 46 -9.40 12.58 -3.73
C LEU A 46 -9.82 12.07 -2.35
N GLU A 47 -10.63 12.85 -1.63
CA GLU A 47 -11.17 12.44 -0.33
C GLU A 47 -12.07 11.21 -0.43
N SER A 48 -12.97 11.18 -1.43
CA SER A 48 -13.97 10.11 -1.59
C SER A 48 -13.34 8.82 -2.11
N TYR A 49 -12.44 8.94 -3.08
CA TYR A 49 -11.69 7.83 -3.68
C TYR A 49 -10.79 7.17 -2.64
N TYR A 50 -10.09 7.97 -1.84
CA TYR A 50 -9.30 7.45 -0.74
C TYR A 50 -10.14 6.71 0.31
N VAL A 51 -11.29 7.27 0.69
CA VAL A 51 -12.22 6.62 1.64
C VAL A 51 -12.73 5.29 1.09
N LEU A 52 -13.03 5.24 -0.20
CA LEU A 52 -13.43 4.00 -0.87
C LEU A 52 -12.33 2.95 -0.81
N MET A 53 -11.12 3.28 -1.28
CA MET A 53 -10.01 2.32 -1.33
C MET A 53 -9.66 1.83 0.06
N ARG A 54 -9.63 2.73 1.05
CA ARG A 54 -9.44 2.33 2.45
C ARG A 54 -10.55 1.43 2.98
N TYR A 55 -11.81 1.71 2.66
CA TYR A 55 -12.92 0.86 3.09
C TYR A 55 -12.81 -0.56 2.52
N LEU A 56 -12.37 -0.70 1.27
CA LEU A 56 -12.15 -2.00 0.64
C LEU A 56 -10.93 -2.72 1.23
N ASP A 57 -9.82 -2.01 1.44
CA ASP A 57 -8.61 -2.49 2.12
C ASP A 57 -8.93 -3.01 3.54
N ASP A 58 -9.67 -2.23 4.34
CA ASP A 58 -10.07 -2.61 5.69
C ASP A 58 -10.99 -3.86 5.71
N ILE A 59 -11.76 -4.13 4.64
CA ILE A 59 -12.51 -5.40 4.50
C ILE A 59 -11.55 -6.56 4.21
N VAL A 60 -10.61 -6.38 3.28
CA VAL A 60 -9.62 -7.39 2.92
C VAL A 60 -8.77 -7.78 4.13
N ASP A 61 -8.29 -6.80 4.89
CA ASP A 61 -7.53 -6.98 6.13
C ASP A 61 -8.38 -7.48 7.31
N GLY A 62 -9.71 -7.45 7.15
CA GLY A 62 -10.72 -7.84 8.14
C GLY A 62 -10.79 -6.94 9.36
N ASP A 63 -10.34 -5.70 9.21
CA ASP A 63 -10.58 -4.59 10.13
C ASP A 63 -12.07 -4.21 10.14
N ILE A 64 -12.80 -4.48 9.05
CA ILE A 64 -14.26 -4.31 8.91
C ILE A 64 -14.90 -5.64 8.52
N PRO A 65 -16.08 -5.98 9.07
CA PRO A 65 -16.79 -7.20 8.67
C PRO A 65 -17.18 -7.19 7.19
N LEU A 66 -17.12 -8.36 6.57
CA LEU A 66 -17.61 -8.60 5.21
C LEU A 66 -19.09 -8.16 5.08
N PRO A 67 -19.47 -7.42 4.03
CA PRO A 67 -20.87 -7.07 3.79
C PRO A 67 -21.78 -8.29 3.64
N GLU A 68 -23.03 -8.15 4.08
CA GLU A 68 -24.03 -9.22 4.00
C GLU A 68 -24.23 -9.71 2.56
N GLY A 69 -24.33 -11.03 2.38
CA GLY A 69 -24.60 -11.65 1.09
C GLY A 69 -23.36 -12.13 0.32
N TYR A 70 -22.15 -11.82 0.80
CA TYR A 70 -20.90 -12.32 0.24
C TYR A 70 -20.32 -13.46 1.11
N GLN A 71 -19.66 -14.44 0.48
CA GLN A 71 -19.08 -15.60 1.15
C GLN A 71 -17.61 -15.40 1.54
N SER A 72 -16.90 -14.51 0.83
CA SER A 72 -15.51 -14.16 1.12
C SER A 72 -15.17 -12.74 0.69
N GLU A 73 -14.09 -12.20 1.25
CA GLU A 73 -13.48 -10.93 0.85
C GLU A 73 -13.09 -10.95 -0.63
N SER A 74 -12.55 -12.07 -1.12
CA SER A 74 -12.17 -12.22 -2.53
C SER A 74 -13.37 -12.20 -3.47
N GLU A 75 -14.52 -12.76 -3.08
CA GLU A 75 -15.77 -12.67 -3.85
C GLU A 75 -16.24 -11.22 -3.91
N TYR A 76 -16.19 -10.51 -2.78
CA TYR A 76 -16.57 -9.11 -2.68
C TYR A 76 -15.72 -8.22 -3.58
N ILE A 77 -14.38 -8.29 -3.48
CA ILE A 77 -13.47 -7.50 -4.31
C ILE A 77 -13.60 -7.86 -5.79
N SER A 78 -13.75 -9.15 -6.13
CA SER A 78 -14.02 -9.57 -7.51
C SER A 78 -15.30 -8.94 -8.08
N GLU A 79 -16.31 -8.77 -7.25
CA GLU A 79 -17.55 -8.11 -7.63
C GLU A 79 -17.35 -6.60 -7.83
N LYS A 80 -16.58 -5.93 -6.97
CA LYS A 80 -16.22 -4.51 -7.15
C LYS A 80 -15.37 -4.27 -8.38
N LEU A 81 -14.47 -5.19 -8.72
CA LEU A 81 -13.71 -5.14 -9.97
C LEU A 81 -14.62 -5.26 -11.21
N ARG A 82 -15.62 -6.16 -11.19
CA ARG A 82 -16.62 -6.26 -12.26
C ARG A 82 -17.47 -4.99 -12.36
N PHE A 83 -17.85 -4.41 -11.22
CA PHE A 83 -18.62 -3.18 -11.18
C PHE A 83 -17.81 -1.98 -11.70
N ALA A 84 -16.52 -1.87 -11.35
CA ALA A 84 -15.63 -0.81 -11.84
C ALA A 84 -15.54 -0.77 -13.38
N ARG A 85 -15.53 -1.94 -14.02
CA ARG A 85 -15.52 -2.10 -15.50
C ARG A 85 -16.82 -1.69 -16.16
N ASN A 86 -17.95 -1.89 -15.49
CA ASN A 86 -19.27 -1.59 -16.02
C ASN A 86 -20.19 -1.10 -14.88
N PRO A 87 -20.10 0.19 -14.50
CA PRO A 87 -20.70 0.71 -13.29
C PRO A 87 -22.19 0.96 -13.48
N VAL A 88 -22.97 -0.12 -13.53
CA VAL A 88 -24.43 -0.09 -13.67
C VAL A 88 -25.08 -0.86 -12.52
N ASN A 89 -26.24 -0.37 -12.05
CA ASN A 89 -27.03 -1.00 -10.99
C ASN A 89 -26.22 -1.24 -9.68
N PRO A 90 -25.78 -0.17 -8.97
CA PRO A 90 -25.03 -0.31 -7.72
C PRO A 90 -25.80 -1.13 -6.69
N LYS A 91 -25.11 -2.05 -6.01
CA LYS A 91 -25.72 -2.98 -5.04
C LYS A 91 -25.51 -2.56 -3.60
N ASP A 92 -24.40 -1.88 -3.31
CA ASP A 92 -24.06 -1.45 -1.96
C ASP A 92 -23.41 -0.06 -1.91
N GLU A 93 -23.01 0.34 -0.69
CA GLU A 93 -22.42 1.63 -0.45
C GLU A 93 -21.07 1.83 -1.17
N ALA A 94 -20.29 0.78 -1.41
CA ALA A 94 -19.01 0.87 -2.11
C ALA A 94 -19.23 1.12 -3.60
N ASP A 95 -20.20 0.45 -4.22
CA ASP A 95 -20.60 0.69 -5.61
C ASP A 95 -21.09 2.13 -5.80
N HIS A 96 -21.93 2.61 -4.88
CA HIS A 96 -22.40 3.99 -4.89
C HIS A 96 -21.26 5.01 -4.74
N MET A 97 -20.26 4.70 -3.91
CA MET A 97 -19.09 5.57 -3.74
C MET A 97 -18.19 5.53 -4.99
N LEU A 98 -18.00 4.37 -5.61
CA LEU A 98 -17.22 4.26 -6.83
C LEU A 98 -17.86 5.03 -7.98
N LEU A 99 -19.17 4.86 -8.19
CA LEU A 99 -19.94 5.66 -9.15
C LEU A 99 -19.76 7.15 -8.91
N TYR A 100 -19.91 7.58 -7.65
CA TYR A 100 -19.74 8.98 -7.29
C TYR A 100 -18.33 9.49 -7.59
N CYS A 101 -17.30 8.67 -7.40
CA CYS A 101 -15.93 9.03 -7.76
C CYS A 101 -15.78 9.18 -9.28
N PHE A 102 -16.33 8.26 -10.08
CA PHE A 102 -16.29 8.39 -11.54
C PHE A 102 -17.06 9.60 -12.05
N GLU A 103 -18.26 9.89 -11.53
CA GLU A 103 -19.00 11.11 -11.84
C GLU A 103 -18.20 12.38 -11.50
N LEU A 104 -17.50 12.39 -10.36
CA LEU A 104 -16.62 13.51 -9.99
C LEU A 104 -15.43 13.65 -10.94
N ALA A 105 -14.85 12.53 -11.41
CA ALA A 105 -13.73 12.51 -12.33
C ALA A 105 -14.09 13.10 -13.70
N GLU A 106 -15.28 12.77 -14.22
CA GLU A 106 -15.80 13.33 -15.46
C GLU A 106 -15.87 14.86 -15.42
N LEU A 107 -16.25 15.44 -14.26
CA LEU A 107 -16.32 16.90 -14.09
C LEU A 107 -14.97 17.61 -14.24
N PHE A 108 -13.85 16.88 -14.14
CA PHE A 108 -12.53 17.42 -14.43
C PHE A 108 -11.80 16.73 -15.59
N ASN A 109 -12.57 16.04 -16.45
CA ASN A 109 -12.17 15.38 -17.70
C ASN A 109 -11.09 14.30 -17.54
N GLU A 110 -11.19 13.50 -16.48
CA GLU A 110 -10.29 12.37 -16.25
C GLU A 110 -11.06 11.05 -16.16
N ASN A 111 -10.40 9.95 -16.52
CA ASN A 111 -10.90 8.59 -16.31
C ASN A 111 -9.96 7.85 -15.34
N PHE A 112 -10.52 7.19 -14.34
CA PHE A 112 -9.80 6.44 -13.30
C PHE A 112 -10.09 4.94 -13.32
N GLN A 113 -10.75 4.42 -14.37
CA GLN A 113 -11.08 3.00 -14.47
C GLN A 113 -9.83 2.13 -14.42
N GLU A 114 -8.79 2.44 -15.20
CA GLU A 114 -7.53 1.68 -15.20
C GLU A 114 -6.87 1.67 -13.81
N GLU A 115 -6.73 2.84 -13.17
CA GLU A 115 -6.15 2.92 -11.83
C GLU A 115 -6.99 2.21 -10.77
N THR A 116 -8.31 2.24 -10.91
CA THR A 116 -9.23 1.50 -10.04
C THR A 116 -9.04 0.00 -10.23
N GLU A 117 -8.94 -0.47 -11.47
CA GLU A 117 -8.70 -1.87 -11.77
C GLU A 117 -7.36 -2.35 -11.21
N ASP A 118 -6.29 -1.58 -11.37
CA ASP A 118 -4.97 -1.93 -10.83
C ASP A 118 -5.05 -2.11 -9.30
N ILE A 119 -5.62 -1.13 -8.58
CA ILE A 119 -5.76 -1.18 -7.11
C ILE A 119 -6.65 -2.37 -6.69
N LEU A 120 -7.78 -2.60 -7.36
CA LEU A 120 -8.68 -3.70 -7.01
C LEU A 120 -8.09 -5.08 -7.30
N ASN A 121 -7.27 -5.22 -8.34
CA ASN A 121 -6.54 -6.47 -8.60
C ASN A 121 -5.45 -6.71 -7.54
N SER A 122 -4.80 -5.67 -7.05
CA SER A 122 -3.88 -5.77 -5.90
C SER A 122 -4.61 -6.23 -4.63
N LEU A 123 -5.74 -5.59 -4.30
CA LEU A 123 -6.58 -6.01 -3.16
C LEU A 123 -7.14 -7.43 -3.32
N LEU A 124 -7.47 -7.85 -4.54
CA LEU A 124 -7.94 -9.21 -4.81
C LEU A 124 -6.85 -10.25 -4.56
N PHE A 125 -5.60 -9.93 -4.90
CA PHE A 125 -4.45 -10.77 -4.58
C PHE A 125 -4.32 -10.96 -3.05
N ASP A 126 -4.40 -9.87 -2.29
CA ASP A 126 -4.35 -9.92 -0.82
C ASP A 126 -5.52 -10.71 -0.22
N ALA A 127 -6.75 -10.46 -0.67
CA ALA A 127 -7.94 -11.20 -0.24
C ALA A 127 -7.82 -12.71 -0.51
N ASN A 128 -7.11 -13.10 -1.57
CA ASN A 128 -6.91 -14.50 -1.90
C ASN A 128 -5.82 -15.18 -1.07
N ARG A 129 -4.88 -14.44 -0.46
CA ARG A 129 -3.75 -15.02 0.30
C ARG A 129 -3.84 -14.87 1.81
N ARG A 130 -4.71 -14.00 2.32
CA ARG A 130 -4.88 -13.75 3.76
C ARG A 130 -5.12 -15.04 4.55
N GLY A 131 -4.46 -15.17 5.70
CA GLY A 131 -4.59 -16.32 6.60
C GLY A 131 -3.97 -17.62 6.09
N LYS A 132 -3.32 -17.63 4.91
CA LYS A 132 -2.81 -18.86 4.29
C LYS A 132 -1.32 -19.09 4.50
N LEU A 133 -0.55 -18.05 4.84
CA LEU A 133 0.92 -18.08 4.87
C LEU A 133 1.51 -18.64 3.58
N SER A 134 0.88 -18.32 2.45
CA SER A 134 1.35 -18.73 1.13
C SER A 134 2.56 -17.90 0.75
N VAL A 135 3.63 -18.60 0.34
CA VAL A 135 4.84 -17.98 -0.20
C VAL A 135 4.70 -17.90 -1.72
N PHE A 136 5.01 -16.75 -2.29
CA PHE A 136 4.90 -16.46 -3.72
C PHE A 136 6.27 -16.10 -4.28
N SER A 137 6.46 -16.23 -5.60
CA SER A 137 7.69 -15.79 -6.24
C SER A 137 7.85 -14.27 -6.16
N LYS A 138 9.09 -13.81 -6.29
CA LYS A 138 9.40 -12.39 -6.40
C LYS A 138 8.64 -11.75 -7.56
N GLU A 139 8.57 -12.41 -8.71
CA GLU A 139 7.83 -11.91 -9.86
C GLU A 139 6.35 -11.67 -9.54
N GLU A 140 5.70 -12.59 -8.84
CA GLU A 140 4.27 -12.50 -8.51
C GLU A 140 4.01 -11.41 -7.46
N LEU A 141 4.84 -11.32 -6.41
CA LEU A 141 4.77 -10.23 -5.42
C LEU A 141 5.06 -8.88 -6.08
N GLU A 142 6.09 -8.77 -6.92
CA GLU A 142 6.40 -7.54 -7.65
C GLU A 142 5.25 -7.09 -8.55
N HIS A 143 4.59 -8.02 -9.25
CA HIS A 143 3.48 -7.67 -10.10
C HIS A 143 2.27 -7.18 -9.28
N HIS A 144 1.79 -8.00 -8.35
CA HIS A 144 0.52 -7.73 -7.67
C HIS A 144 0.63 -6.74 -6.51
N PHE A 145 1.73 -6.78 -5.76
CA PHE A 145 1.92 -6.00 -4.54
C PHE A 145 2.69 -4.70 -4.75
N HIS A 146 3.59 -4.66 -5.75
CA HIS A 146 4.35 -3.46 -6.09
C HIS A 146 3.78 -2.75 -7.31
N LEU A 147 3.76 -3.39 -8.48
CA LEU A 147 3.41 -2.71 -9.73
C LEU A 147 1.97 -2.20 -9.72
N LEU A 148 0.97 -3.06 -9.46
CA LEU A 148 -0.44 -2.66 -9.54
C LEU A 148 -0.81 -1.59 -8.50
N ASP A 149 -0.35 -1.73 -7.24
CA ASP A 149 -0.62 -0.71 -6.20
C ASP A 149 0.08 0.62 -6.51
N ILE A 150 1.38 0.58 -6.84
CA ILE A 150 2.16 1.80 -7.16
C ILE A 150 1.60 2.46 -8.41
N GLN A 151 1.37 1.71 -9.48
CA GLN A 151 0.84 2.21 -10.74
C GLN A 151 -0.54 2.86 -10.51
N GLY A 152 -1.47 2.14 -9.89
CA GLY A 152 -2.83 2.63 -9.67
C GLY A 152 -2.86 3.86 -8.76
N THR A 153 -2.16 3.82 -7.62
CA THR A 153 -2.19 4.92 -6.64
C THR A 153 -1.44 6.16 -7.10
N ILE A 154 -0.25 6.00 -7.69
CA ILE A 154 0.57 7.14 -8.15
C ILE A 154 -0.05 7.76 -9.40
N ARG A 155 -0.45 6.98 -10.41
CA ARG A 155 -1.10 7.54 -11.62
C ARG A 155 -2.38 8.28 -11.26
N ALA A 156 -3.21 7.72 -10.37
CA ALA A 156 -4.42 8.40 -9.92
C ALA A 156 -4.08 9.73 -9.23
N THR A 157 -3.06 9.75 -8.39
CA THR A 157 -2.62 10.97 -7.72
C THR A 157 -2.14 12.02 -8.72
N LEU A 158 -1.31 11.64 -9.70
CA LEU A 158 -0.84 12.54 -10.76
C LEU A 158 -2.00 13.13 -11.57
N LYS A 159 -2.97 12.32 -12.00
CA LYS A 159 -4.20 12.78 -12.67
C LYS A 159 -4.98 13.79 -11.84
N VAL A 160 -5.15 13.53 -10.54
CA VAL A 160 -5.81 14.46 -9.62
C VAL A 160 -5.10 15.82 -9.63
N PHE A 161 -3.78 15.86 -9.67
CA PHE A 161 -3.00 17.11 -9.67
C PHE A 161 -2.76 17.70 -11.07
N LYS A 162 -3.35 17.12 -12.14
CA LYS A 162 -3.11 17.48 -13.54
C LYS A 162 -1.65 17.33 -13.96
N ASP A 163 -0.93 16.40 -13.37
CA ASP A 163 0.37 16.01 -13.87
C ASP A 163 0.24 14.82 -14.84
N ASP A 164 1.29 14.57 -15.59
CA ASP A 164 1.36 13.46 -16.53
C ASP A 164 1.38 12.12 -15.75
N PRO A 165 0.38 11.24 -15.91
CA PRO A 165 0.33 9.97 -15.22
C PRO A 165 1.53 9.07 -15.53
N ASP A 166 2.13 9.16 -16.73
CA ASP A 166 3.28 8.33 -17.13
C ASP A 166 4.56 8.65 -16.33
N LYS A 167 4.59 9.79 -15.63
CA LYS A 167 5.65 10.11 -14.67
C LYS A 167 5.69 9.16 -13.47
N TYR A 168 4.69 8.30 -13.27
CA TYR A 168 4.74 7.25 -12.24
C TYR A 168 5.99 6.38 -12.38
N LEU A 169 6.50 6.15 -13.59
CA LEU A 169 7.75 5.40 -13.85
C LEU A 169 8.96 6.04 -13.16
N ILE A 170 8.99 7.37 -13.04
CA ILE A 170 10.04 8.11 -12.34
C ILE A 170 9.86 8.01 -10.81
N LEU A 171 8.63 7.80 -10.35
CA LEU A 171 8.29 7.67 -8.94
C LEU A 171 8.32 6.20 -8.45
N GLU A 172 8.38 5.23 -9.35
CA GLU A 172 8.34 3.80 -9.03
C GLU A 172 9.39 3.39 -7.99
N PRO A 173 10.68 3.82 -8.07
CA PRO A 173 11.65 3.46 -7.02
C PRO A 173 11.28 4.01 -5.65
N LEU A 174 10.70 5.22 -5.58
CA LEU A 174 10.21 5.78 -4.32
C LEU A 174 8.98 5.02 -3.81
N GLY A 175 8.04 4.69 -4.70
CA GLY A 175 6.86 3.88 -4.37
C GLY A 175 7.27 2.52 -3.79
N LYS A 176 8.21 1.85 -4.44
CA LYS A 176 8.74 0.55 -3.98
C LYS A 176 9.46 0.66 -2.64
N ALA A 177 10.29 1.70 -2.45
CA ALA A 177 10.90 1.96 -1.15
C ALA A 177 9.85 2.23 -0.05
N CYS A 178 8.73 2.89 -0.35
CA CYS A 178 7.65 3.05 0.62
C CYS A 178 6.98 1.71 0.96
N ARG A 179 6.84 0.80 0.00
CA ARG A 179 6.33 -0.57 0.28
C ARG A 179 7.30 -1.34 1.18
N TYR A 180 8.60 -1.28 0.90
CA TYR A 180 9.62 -1.90 1.76
C TYR A 180 9.63 -1.31 3.18
N GLN A 181 9.35 0.00 3.32
CA GLN A 181 9.15 0.60 4.63
C GLN A 181 7.95 -0.04 5.34
N TYR A 182 6.83 -0.23 4.67
CA TYR A 182 5.64 -0.87 5.25
C TYR A 182 5.88 -2.32 5.62
N ASP A 183 6.52 -3.11 4.74
CA ASP A 183 6.91 -4.49 5.05
C ASP A 183 7.72 -4.56 6.35
N ILE A 184 8.67 -3.63 6.55
CA ILE A 184 9.48 -3.58 7.76
C ILE A 184 8.69 -3.13 8.99
N GLU A 185 7.82 -2.12 8.85
CA GLU A 185 7.02 -1.61 9.97
C GLU A 185 5.94 -2.61 10.40
N ASP A 186 5.40 -3.40 9.47
CA ASP A 186 4.19 -4.22 9.65
C ASP A 186 4.47 -5.75 9.63
N ILE A 187 5.73 -6.21 9.47
CA ILE A 187 6.09 -7.65 9.39
C ILE A 187 5.44 -8.54 10.46
N GLU A 188 5.35 -8.08 11.71
CA GLU A 188 4.73 -8.83 12.79
C GLU A 188 3.22 -8.97 12.59
N ALA A 189 2.55 -7.87 12.22
CA ALA A 189 1.12 -7.86 11.96
C ALA A 189 0.77 -8.67 10.70
N ASP A 190 1.56 -8.54 9.64
CA ASP A 190 1.38 -9.24 8.37
C ASP A 190 1.50 -10.75 8.56
N LEU A 191 2.57 -11.23 9.20
CA LEU A 191 2.73 -12.66 9.48
C LEU A 191 1.61 -13.19 10.38
N ALA A 192 1.19 -12.41 11.39
CA ALA A 192 0.06 -12.78 12.26
C ALA A 192 -1.28 -12.83 11.51
N ALA A 193 -1.48 -11.98 10.50
CA ALA A 193 -2.63 -12.00 9.60
C ALA A 193 -2.51 -13.09 8.51
N GLY A 194 -1.37 -13.79 8.44
CA GLY A 194 -1.10 -14.83 7.47
C GLY A 194 -0.65 -14.32 6.10
N TYR A 195 -0.20 -13.07 6.01
CA TYR A 195 0.46 -12.49 4.85
C TYR A 195 1.97 -12.77 4.92
N VAL A 196 2.53 -13.28 3.83
CA VAL A 196 3.97 -13.45 3.67
C VAL A 196 4.41 -12.59 2.48
N ASN A 197 5.07 -11.47 2.77
CA ASN A 197 5.63 -10.56 1.76
C ASN A 197 7.11 -10.88 1.45
N ILE A 198 7.66 -11.93 2.08
CA ILE A 198 8.98 -12.46 1.80
C ILE A 198 8.87 -13.34 0.54
N PRO A 199 9.59 -13.03 -0.55
CA PRO A 199 9.49 -13.82 -1.76
C PRO A 199 10.11 -15.21 -1.57
N GLN A 200 9.67 -16.15 -2.40
CA GLN A 200 10.13 -17.54 -2.38
C GLN A 200 11.65 -17.63 -2.51
N GLU A 201 12.24 -16.83 -3.39
CA GLU A 201 13.67 -16.79 -3.66
C GLU A 201 14.46 -16.42 -2.40
N ASP A 202 13.99 -15.42 -1.66
CA ASP A 202 14.63 -15.01 -0.39
C ASP A 202 14.38 -16.07 0.70
N CYS A 203 13.22 -16.73 0.70
CA CYS A 203 12.97 -17.85 1.61
C CYS A 203 13.94 -19.00 1.36
N GLU A 204 14.22 -19.32 0.09
CA GLU A 204 15.16 -20.37 -0.30
C GLU A 204 16.60 -19.98 0.04
N GLU A 205 17.01 -18.74 -0.26
CA GLU A 205 18.36 -18.24 0.00
C GLU A 205 18.69 -18.21 1.49
N LEU A 206 17.78 -17.72 2.32
CA LEU A 206 17.95 -17.59 3.77
C LEU A 206 17.52 -18.84 4.54
N GLY A 207 16.98 -19.85 3.83
CA GLY A 207 16.45 -21.07 4.42
C GLY A 207 15.28 -20.83 5.37
N ILE A 208 14.43 -19.82 5.11
CA ILE A 208 13.24 -19.50 5.90
C ILE A 208 12.22 -20.63 5.73
N GLU A 209 11.88 -21.29 6.84
CA GLU A 209 10.88 -22.35 6.86
C GLU A 209 9.56 -21.83 7.43
N LYS A 210 8.50 -22.63 7.29
CA LYS A 210 7.18 -22.29 7.85
C LYS A 210 7.22 -21.96 9.35
N ALA A 211 8.11 -22.60 10.11
CA ALA A 211 8.27 -22.30 11.53
C ALA A 211 8.81 -20.87 11.78
N ASP A 212 9.70 -20.38 10.91
CA ASP A 212 10.23 -19.02 10.97
C ASP A 212 9.14 -17.99 10.64
N LEU A 213 8.25 -18.30 9.69
CA LEU A 213 7.12 -17.43 9.33
C LEU A 213 6.06 -17.27 10.44
N MET A 214 6.10 -18.13 11.46
CA MET A 214 5.24 -18.01 12.65
C MET A 214 5.87 -17.15 13.75
N ASP A 215 7.12 -16.71 13.57
CA ASP A 215 7.88 -15.91 14.52
C ASP A 215 8.64 -14.79 13.81
N ALA A 216 8.06 -13.59 13.81
CA ALA A 216 8.68 -12.39 13.22
C ALA A 216 10.06 -12.05 13.84
N SER A 217 10.37 -12.59 15.01
CA SER A 217 11.67 -12.40 15.66
C SER A 217 12.75 -13.41 15.21
N SER A 218 12.39 -14.38 14.36
CA SER A 218 13.33 -15.38 13.81
C SER A 218 14.58 -14.69 13.23
N PRO A 219 15.79 -15.20 13.52
CA PRO A 219 17.02 -14.65 12.98
C PRO A 219 17.01 -14.51 11.45
N LYS A 220 16.38 -15.45 10.74
CA LYS A 220 16.29 -15.44 9.27
C LYS A 220 15.37 -14.34 8.75
N ILE A 221 14.24 -14.11 9.42
CA ILE A 221 13.34 -12.99 9.12
C ILE A 221 14.05 -11.67 9.39
N ARG A 222 14.81 -11.58 10.48
CA ARG A 222 15.61 -10.38 10.80
C ARG A 222 16.72 -10.11 9.79
N GLU A 223 17.35 -11.16 9.26
CA GLU A 223 18.33 -11.08 8.19
C GLU A 223 17.67 -10.60 6.88
N TRP A 224 16.50 -11.15 6.54
CA TRP A 224 15.69 -10.66 5.42
C TRP A 224 15.35 -9.18 5.56
N LEU A 225 14.81 -8.76 6.70
CA LEU A 225 14.47 -7.36 6.96
C LEU A 225 15.69 -6.43 6.81
N TYR A 226 16.86 -6.90 7.23
CA TYR A 226 18.11 -6.15 7.06
C TYR A 226 18.47 -5.98 5.58
N ASN A 227 18.46 -7.05 4.79
CA ASN A 227 18.70 -7.00 3.35
C ASN A 227 17.66 -6.10 2.66
N HIS A 228 16.38 -6.26 3.00
CA HIS A 228 15.27 -5.45 2.48
C HIS A 228 15.46 -3.96 2.77
N ALA A 229 15.97 -3.59 3.94
CA ALA A 229 16.29 -2.20 4.26
C ALA A 229 17.49 -1.66 3.48
N GLN A 230 18.48 -2.50 3.14
CA GLN A 230 19.60 -2.11 2.29
C GLN A 230 19.12 -1.84 0.87
N ASP A 231 18.34 -2.75 0.29
CA ASP A 231 17.72 -2.59 -1.03
C ASP A 231 16.81 -1.35 -1.05
N GLY A 232 16.06 -1.12 0.03
CA GLY A 232 15.26 0.09 0.23
C GLY A 232 16.09 1.37 0.14
N MET A 233 17.30 1.40 0.72
CA MET A 233 18.21 2.55 0.61
C MET A 233 18.70 2.77 -0.82
N GLU A 234 19.01 1.70 -1.55
CA GLU A 234 19.40 1.76 -2.97
C GLU A 234 18.26 2.30 -3.84
N LEU A 235 17.01 1.91 -3.57
CA LEU A 235 15.83 2.44 -4.25
C LEU A 235 15.66 3.95 -4.03
N LEU A 236 15.92 4.45 -2.81
CA LEU A 236 15.88 5.89 -2.54
C LEU A 236 17.00 6.65 -3.28
N GLU A 237 18.17 6.05 -3.44
CA GLU A 237 19.26 6.63 -4.25
C GLU A 237 18.92 6.63 -5.73
N LYS A 238 18.38 5.52 -6.25
CA LYS A 238 17.86 5.41 -7.62
C LYS A 238 16.83 6.49 -7.89
N HIS A 239 15.85 6.68 -6.99
CA HIS A 239 14.86 7.74 -7.09
C HIS A 239 15.51 9.12 -7.23
N ARG A 240 16.45 9.48 -6.34
CA ARG A 240 17.16 10.77 -6.41
C ARG A 240 17.87 11.00 -7.74
N ASN A 241 18.44 9.94 -8.31
CA ASN A 241 19.18 10.02 -9.57
C ASN A 241 18.27 10.26 -10.78
N ILE A 242 17.08 9.64 -10.82
CA ILE A 242 16.13 9.78 -11.94
C ILE A 242 15.17 10.97 -11.80
N MET A 243 15.00 11.50 -10.57
CA MET A 243 14.12 12.63 -10.29
C MET A 243 14.27 13.87 -11.18
N PRO A 244 15.48 14.24 -11.66
CA PRO A 244 15.65 15.33 -12.62
C PRO A 244 14.91 15.13 -13.95
N GLU A 245 14.67 13.88 -14.37
CA GLU A 245 14.04 13.55 -15.66
C GLU A 245 12.52 13.80 -15.66
N GLY A 246 11.86 13.71 -14.51
CA GLY A 246 10.40 13.81 -14.39
C GLY A 246 9.82 15.24 -14.48
N ASN A 247 10.66 16.27 -14.58
CA ASN A 247 10.22 17.69 -14.66
C ASN A 247 9.21 18.11 -13.58
N PHE A 248 9.30 17.54 -12.38
CA PHE A 248 8.42 17.89 -11.26
C PHE A 248 8.65 19.32 -10.76
N SER A 249 7.57 19.96 -10.33
CA SER A 249 7.58 21.24 -9.65
C SER A 249 8.36 21.17 -8.33
N LEU A 250 8.73 22.34 -7.80
CA LEU A 250 9.42 22.40 -6.50
C LEU A 250 8.55 21.85 -5.36
N ILE A 251 7.24 22.07 -5.39
CA ILE A 251 6.32 21.60 -4.35
C ILE A 251 6.24 20.07 -4.35
N GLU A 252 6.17 19.45 -5.53
CA GLU A 252 6.19 17.99 -5.68
C GLU A 252 7.49 17.41 -5.17
N LYS A 253 8.64 17.96 -5.59
CA LYS A 253 9.97 17.54 -5.11
C LYS A 253 10.08 17.59 -3.59
N TRP A 254 9.58 18.67 -2.96
CA TRP A 254 9.53 18.78 -1.50
C TRP A 254 8.57 17.77 -0.87
N THR A 255 7.44 17.48 -1.51
CA THR A 255 6.47 16.50 -1.03
C THR A 255 7.07 15.09 -1.05
N PHE A 256 7.68 14.68 -2.17
CA PHE A 256 8.37 13.40 -2.29
C PHE A 256 9.46 13.24 -1.23
N LEU A 257 10.28 14.28 -1.04
CA LEU A 257 11.32 14.27 -0.02
C LEU A 257 10.78 14.16 1.40
N LEU A 258 9.86 15.06 1.79
CA LEU A 258 9.46 15.21 3.19
C LEU A 258 8.43 14.17 3.65
N VAL A 259 7.52 13.77 2.76
CA VAL A 259 6.39 12.90 3.10
C VAL A 259 6.72 11.42 2.88
N TYR A 260 7.61 11.11 1.93
CA TYR A 260 7.88 9.73 1.53
C TYR A 260 9.34 9.34 1.75
N GLU A 261 10.29 10.05 1.16
CA GLU A 261 11.70 9.65 1.17
C GLU A 261 12.32 9.70 2.58
N LEU A 262 12.15 10.80 3.31
CA LEU A 262 12.74 10.95 4.65
C LEU A 262 12.16 9.94 5.67
N PRO A 263 10.83 9.70 5.72
CA PRO A 263 10.27 8.64 6.56
C PRO A 263 10.82 7.24 6.23
N ALA A 264 10.82 6.84 4.96
CA ALA A 264 11.35 5.53 4.53
C ALA A 264 12.84 5.39 4.91
N ARG A 265 13.65 6.39 4.57
CA ARG A 265 15.08 6.44 4.92
C ARG A 265 15.30 6.29 6.41
N LYS A 266 14.48 6.93 7.24
CA LYS A 266 14.61 6.85 8.70
C LYS A 266 14.37 5.42 9.22
N VAL A 267 13.37 4.72 8.67
CA VAL A 267 13.08 3.32 9.03
C VAL A 267 14.25 2.42 8.63
N PHE A 268 14.72 2.52 7.39
CA PHE A 268 15.85 1.71 6.90
C PHE A 268 17.13 1.95 7.69
N GLN A 269 17.50 3.23 7.91
CA GLN A 269 18.69 3.57 8.68
C GLN A 269 18.62 3.07 10.13
N LYS A 270 17.44 3.17 10.76
CA LYS A 270 17.23 2.65 12.11
C LYS A 270 17.51 1.15 12.14
N LEU A 271 16.86 0.37 11.27
CA LEU A 271 17.02 -1.08 11.22
C LEU A 271 18.48 -1.50 10.96
N ILE A 272 19.10 -0.94 9.92
CA ILE A 272 20.51 -1.21 9.59
C ILE A 272 21.43 -0.91 10.78
N SER A 273 21.19 0.20 11.50
CA SER A 273 22.01 0.59 12.64
C SER A 273 21.82 -0.29 13.88
N GLU A 274 20.61 -0.82 14.08
CA GLU A 274 20.28 -1.70 15.20
C GLU A 274 20.84 -3.11 14.95
N THR A 275 20.77 -3.61 13.71
CA THR A 275 21.36 -4.89 13.33
C THR A 275 22.89 -4.88 13.42
N LYS A 276 23.56 -3.80 12.97
CA LYS A 276 25.04 -3.68 13.11
C LYS A 276 25.53 -3.67 14.56
N LYS A 277 24.68 -3.35 15.54
CA LYS A 277 25.01 -3.34 16.97
C LYS A 277 24.85 -4.71 17.63
N LEU A 278 24.08 -5.62 17.04
CA LEU A 278 23.91 -6.97 17.52
C LEU A 278 24.83 -7.87 16.68
N PRO A 279 25.93 -8.40 17.23
CA PRO A 279 26.71 -9.37 16.48
C PRO A 279 25.80 -10.54 16.10
N VAL A 280 25.60 -10.75 14.80
CA VAL A 280 24.94 -11.95 14.30
C VAL A 280 25.89 -13.10 14.62
N ASN A 281 25.62 -13.77 15.73
CA ASN A 281 26.47 -14.84 16.22
C ASN A 281 26.17 -16.09 15.41
N HIS A 282 26.75 -16.19 14.21
CA HIS A 282 26.66 -17.38 13.35
C HIS A 282 27.35 -18.61 13.97
N GLU A 283 28.07 -18.45 15.08
CA GLU A 283 28.70 -19.53 15.83
C GLU A 283 27.85 -19.93 17.05
N LYS A 284 26.87 -20.82 16.81
CA LYS A 284 26.47 -21.92 17.72
C LYS A 284 25.24 -22.66 17.18
N ILE A 285 25.43 -23.34 16.04
CA ILE A 285 24.75 -24.62 15.82
C ILE A 285 25.82 -25.69 16.01
N GLU A 286 26.25 -25.88 17.26
CA GLU A 286 26.87 -27.14 17.64
C GLU A 286 25.74 -28.17 17.69
N PHE A 287 25.69 -29.04 16.68
CA PHE A 287 25.04 -30.33 16.79
C PHE A 287 25.70 -31.09 17.94
N SER A 288 25.20 -30.92 19.17
CA SER A 288 25.49 -31.83 20.26
C SER A 288 24.69 -33.10 20.03
N SER A 289 25.41 -34.10 19.55
CA SER A 289 24.94 -35.43 19.17
C SER A 289 24.59 -36.25 20.42
N LYS A 290 23.56 -37.10 20.31
CA LYS A 290 23.61 -38.53 20.67
C LYS A 290 22.40 -39.28 20.15
#